data_AF-A0A5N7MQ57-F1
#
_entry.id   AF-A0A5N7MQ57-F1
#
_cell.length_a   1.000
_cell.length_b   1.000
_cell.length_c   1.000
_cell.angle_alpha   90.00
_cell.angle_beta   90.00
_cell.angle_gamma   90.00
#
_symmetry.space_group_name_H-M   'P 1'
#
loop_
_entity.id
_entity.type
_entity.pdbx_description
1 polymer ?
#
loop_
_entity_poly.entity_id
_entity_poly.type
_entity_poly.pdbx_seq_one_letter_code
_entity_poly.pdbx_strand_id
1 'polypeptide(L)'
;MLQWDPDASSFPDACRNVAVGRRLSNLRHALGLTQRQLAASLNITGPRWANYEVGTSRILVDIALRLVEKWEVSLDWIYYGNEAMMPKPLLREIKAAAKVTMSRGERSPKDRK
;
A
#
# COMPACT_ATOMS: atom_id res chain seq x y z
N MET A 1 -19.85 -17.67 -17.62
CA MET A 1 -18.50 -18.23 -17.81
C MET A 1 -17.61 -17.05 -18.20
N LEU A 2 -16.75 -16.55 -17.30
CA LEU A 2 -15.91 -15.39 -17.62
C LEU A 2 -14.93 -15.80 -18.73
N GLN A 3 -15.02 -15.15 -19.89
CA GLN A 3 -14.08 -15.35 -20.99
C GLN A 3 -12.71 -14.79 -20.56
N TRP A 4 -11.70 -15.65 -20.55
CA TRP A 4 -10.31 -15.26 -20.41
C TRP A 4 -9.91 -14.49 -21.67
N ASP A 5 -9.67 -13.18 -21.53
CA ASP A 5 -9.22 -12.33 -22.63
C ASP A 5 -7.67 -12.29 -22.63
N PRO A 6 -6.99 -12.85 -23.64
CA PRO A 6 -5.53 -12.89 -23.69
C PRO A 6 -4.88 -11.54 -24.03
N ASP A 7 -5.66 -10.52 -24.45
CA ASP A 7 -5.20 -9.12 -24.53
C ASP A 7 -5.45 -8.35 -23.20
N ALA A 8 -5.34 -9.05 -22.07
CA ALA A 8 -5.38 -8.49 -20.71
C ALA A 8 -4.17 -7.59 -20.38
N SER A 9 -3.68 -6.80 -21.36
CA SER A 9 -2.80 -5.66 -21.15
C SER A 9 -3.44 -4.58 -20.24
N SER A 10 -4.75 -4.69 -19.96
CA SER A 10 -5.44 -3.95 -18.90
C SER A 10 -5.52 -4.75 -17.59
N PHE A 11 -4.38 -5.05 -16.95
CA PHE A 11 -4.40 -5.33 -15.51
C PHE A 11 -5.13 -4.18 -14.81
N PRO A 12 -6.10 -4.46 -13.90
CA PRO A 12 -6.82 -3.40 -13.21
C PRO A 12 -5.85 -2.38 -12.61
N ASP A 13 -6.11 -1.08 -12.81
CA ASP A 13 -5.27 -0.02 -12.24
C ASP A 13 -5.06 -0.20 -10.73
N ALA A 14 -6.05 -0.79 -10.07
CA ALA A 14 -6.02 -1.16 -8.67
C ALA A 14 -4.84 -2.07 -8.29
N CYS A 15 -4.44 -3.02 -9.13
CA CYS A 15 -3.37 -3.98 -8.81
C CYS A 15 -1.98 -3.55 -9.30
N ARG A 16 -1.85 -2.41 -10.00
CA ARG A 16 -0.53 -1.84 -10.37
C ARG A 16 0.32 -1.59 -9.13
N ASN A 17 1.63 -1.74 -9.25
CA ASN A 17 2.56 -1.61 -8.12
C ASN A 17 2.45 -0.25 -7.43
N VAL A 18 2.24 0.83 -8.19
CA VAL A 18 2.03 2.18 -7.64
C VAL A 18 0.76 2.25 -6.77
N ALA A 19 -0.33 1.63 -7.21
CA ALA A 19 -1.59 1.61 -6.44
C ALA A 19 -1.45 0.79 -5.15
N VAL A 20 -0.77 -0.37 -5.22
CA VAL A 20 -0.42 -1.17 -4.05
C VAL A 20 0.48 -0.38 -3.10
N GLY A 21 1.53 0.26 -3.61
CA GLY A 21 2.47 1.04 -2.83
C GLY A 21 1.83 2.19 -2.06
N ARG A 22 0.89 2.90 -2.71
CA ARG A 22 0.08 3.93 -2.04
C ARG A 22 -0.73 3.37 -0.88
N ARG A 23 -1.36 2.20 -1.04
CA ARG A 23 -2.10 1.54 0.05
C ARG A 23 -1.18 1.15 1.20
N LEU A 24 -0.02 0.57 0.90
CA LEU A 24 0.98 0.22 1.92
C LEU A 24 1.50 1.46 2.68
N SER A 25 1.71 2.57 1.98
CA SER A 25 2.09 3.84 2.60
C SER A 25 1.00 4.37 3.54
N ASN A 26 -0.26 4.35 3.09
CA ASN A 26 -1.40 4.76 3.93
C ASN A 26 -1.56 3.86 5.16
N LEU A 27 -1.38 2.54 5.02
CA LEU A 27 -1.35 1.61 6.15
C LEU A 27 -0.26 1.99 7.15
N ARG A 28 0.97 2.23 6.68
CA ARG A 28 2.07 2.61 7.56
C ARG A 28 1.77 3.90 8.33
N HIS A 29 1.19 4.89 7.65
CA HIS A 29 0.80 6.15 8.28
C HIS A 29 -0.33 5.98 9.31
N ALA A 30 -1.32 5.14 9.01
CA ALA A 30 -2.39 4.80 9.97
C ALA A 30 -1.85 4.11 11.23
N LEU A 31 -0.79 3.32 11.10
CA LEU A 31 -0.12 2.68 12.22
C LEU A 31 0.85 3.63 12.98
N GLY A 32 1.06 4.86 12.49
CA GLY A 32 2.00 5.81 13.09
C GLY A 32 3.47 5.38 13.00
N LEU A 33 3.81 4.47 12.09
CA LEU A 33 5.15 3.89 11.99
C LEU A 33 6.04 4.61 10.96
N THR A 34 7.34 4.65 11.24
CA THR A 34 8.34 5.00 10.23
C THR A 34 8.59 3.82 9.28
N GLN A 35 9.14 4.08 8.09
CA GLN A 35 9.50 3.01 7.14
C GLN A 35 10.49 2.01 7.77
N ARG A 36 11.44 2.50 8.57
CA ARG A 36 12.42 1.65 9.28
C ARG A 36 11.77 0.76 10.32
N GLN A 37 10.86 1.30 11.13
CA GLN A 37 10.14 0.52 12.14
C GLN A 37 9.29 -0.57 11.50
N LEU A 38 8.51 -0.22 10.47
CA LEU A 38 7.66 -1.21 9.81
C LEU A 38 8.49 -2.30 9.12
N ALA A 39 9.56 -1.92 8.41
CA ALA A 39 10.47 -2.86 7.77
C ALA A 39 11.13 -3.82 8.78
N ALA A 40 11.65 -3.29 9.89
CA ALA A 40 12.21 -4.10 10.97
C ALA A 40 11.19 -5.08 11.54
N SER A 41 9.95 -4.60 11.71
CA SER A 41 8.84 -5.39 12.25
C SER A 41 8.38 -6.53 11.31
N LEU A 42 8.74 -6.44 10.02
CA LEU A 42 8.49 -7.43 8.97
C LEU A 42 9.75 -8.25 8.63
N ASN A 43 10.84 -8.04 9.36
CA ASN A 43 12.15 -8.64 9.12
C ASN A 43 12.67 -8.43 7.67
N ILE A 44 12.58 -7.18 7.20
CA ILE A 44 13.13 -6.74 5.90
C ILE A 44 13.89 -5.41 6.05
N THR A 45 14.64 -5.03 5.02
CA THR A 45 15.38 -3.77 5.01
C THR A 45 14.47 -2.57 4.72
N GLY A 46 14.81 -1.41 5.30
CA GLY A 46 14.10 -0.15 5.04
C GLY A 46 14.02 0.23 3.55
N PRO A 47 15.11 0.15 2.76
CA PRO A 47 15.08 0.40 1.33
C PRO A 47 14.13 -0.53 0.56
N ARG A 48 14.05 -1.81 0.95
CA ARG A 48 13.13 -2.77 0.34
C ARG A 48 11.68 -2.35 0.54
N TRP A 49 11.33 -1.90 1.75
CA TRP A 49 10.00 -1.36 2.01
C TRP A 49 9.72 -0.06 1.26
N ALA A 50 10.68 0.86 1.19
CA ALA A 50 10.53 2.10 0.43
C ALA A 50 10.23 1.84 -1.07
N ASN A 51 10.89 0.85 -1.68
CA ASN A 51 10.60 0.45 -3.06
C ASN A 51 9.18 -0.08 -3.26
N TYR A 52 8.61 -0.72 -2.24
CA TYR A 52 7.20 -1.15 -2.26
C TYR A 52 6.26 0.03 -2.20
N GLU A 53 6.50 1.03 -1.34
CA GLU A 53 5.65 2.23 -1.24
C GLU A 53 5.62 3.06 -2.52
N VAL A 54 6.78 3.21 -3.18
CA VAL A 54 6.89 3.96 -4.44
C VAL A 54 6.31 3.17 -5.63
N GLY A 55 6.23 1.83 -5.51
CA GLY A 55 5.74 0.95 -6.57
C GLY A 55 6.83 0.54 -7.59
N THR A 56 8.10 0.84 -7.31
CA THR A 56 9.25 0.36 -8.11
C THR A 56 9.36 -1.16 -8.05
N SER A 57 8.95 -1.77 -6.94
CA SER A 57 8.90 -3.23 -6.79
C SER A 57 7.55 -3.65 -6.22
N ARG A 58 7.08 -4.84 -6.63
CA ARG A 58 5.88 -5.42 -6.03
C ARG A 58 6.19 -6.03 -4.67
N ILE A 59 5.30 -5.85 -3.71
CA ILE A 59 5.36 -6.55 -2.43
C ILE A 59 5.23 -8.06 -2.66
N LEU A 60 6.18 -8.82 -2.12
CA LEU A 60 6.14 -10.28 -2.19
C LEU A 60 4.99 -10.82 -1.32
N VAL A 61 4.40 -11.93 -1.75
CA VAL A 61 3.27 -12.54 -1.05
C VAL A 61 3.64 -12.90 0.40
N ASP A 62 4.85 -13.39 0.65
CA ASP A 62 5.33 -13.72 2.00
C ASP A 62 5.35 -12.51 2.94
N ILE A 63 5.66 -11.33 2.42
CA ILE A 63 5.67 -10.09 3.21
C ILE A 63 4.23 -9.60 3.41
N ALA A 64 3.36 -9.78 2.41
CA ALA A 64 1.94 -9.46 2.54
C ALA A 64 1.26 -10.36 3.59
N LEU A 65 1.59 -11.64 3.64
CA LEU A 65 1.10 -12.58 4.67
C LEU A 65 1.54 -12.14 6.07
N ARG A 66 2.78 -11.69 6.26
CA ARG A 66 3.21 -11.12 7.55
C ARG A 66 2.44 -9.86 7.95
N LEU A 67 1.98 -9.06 6.98
CA LEU A 67 1.10 -7.93 7.28
C LEU A 67 -0.27 -8.43 7.77
N VAL A 68 -0.82 -9.44 7.11
CA VAL A 68 -2.10 -10.08 7.47
C VAL A 68 -2.05 -10.61 8.90
N GLU A 69 -1.01 -11.37 9.24
CA GLU A 69 -0.85 -11.98 10.57
C GLU A 69 -0.72 -10.95 11.70
N LYS A 70 -0.14 -9.78 11.40
CA LYS A 70 0.24 -8.81 12.43
C LYS A 70 -0.74 -7.66 12.63
N TRP A 71 -1.47 -7.28 11.58
CA TRP A 71 -2.42 -6.16 11.61
C TRP A 71 -3.79 -6.50 11.03
N GLU A 72 -4.06 -7.79 10.78
CA GLU A 72 -5.36 -8.29 10.30
C GLU A 72 -5.82 -7.62 8.99
N VAL A 73 -4.87 -7.19 8.16
CA VAL A 73 -5.16 -6.64 6.83
C VAL A 73 -5.48 -7.78 5.86
N SER A 74 -6.32 -7.52 4.85
CA SER A 74 -6.64 -8.51 3.82
C SER A 74 -5.68 -8.41 2.62
N LEU A 75 -5.32 -9.57 2.04
CA LEU A 75 -4.60 -9.62 0.76
C LEU A 75 -5.40 -8.96 -0.38
N ASP A 76 -6.73 -9.12 -0.40
CA ASP A 76 -7.61 -8.47 -1.37
C ASP A 76 -7.54 -6.95 -1.24
N TRP A 77 -7.42 -6.43 -0.03
CA TRP A 77 -7.23 -5.01 0.18
C TRP A 77 -5.84 -4.55 -0.28
N ILE A 78 -4.78 -5.30 0.05
CA ILE A 78 -3.42 -4.96 -0.37
C ILE A 78 -3.33 -4.89 -1.90
N TYR A 79 -3.86 -5.90 -2.60
CA TYR A 79 -3.66 -6.06 -4.04
C TYR A 79 -4.78 -5.45 -4.90
N TYR A 80 -6.04 -5.58 -4.52
CA TYR A 80 -7.19 -5.06 -5.28
C TYR A 80 -7.83 -3.82 -4.66
N GLY A 81 -7.45 -3.43 -3.43
CA GLY A 81 -8.10 -2.33 -2.72
C GLY A 81 -9.51 -2.67 -2.24
N ASN A 82 -9.89 -3.96 -2.23
CA ASN A 82 -11.21 -4.38 -1.75
C ASN A 82 -11.26 -4.27 -0.22
N GLU A 83 -12.16 -3.42 0.29
CA GLU A 83 -12.30 -3.13 1.71
C GLU A 83 -13.22 -4.12 2.45
N ALA A 84 -13.89 -5.03 1.75
CA ALA A 84 -14.91 -5.92 2.32
C ALA A 84 -14.39 -6.78 3.48
N MET A 85 -13.12 -7.20 3.42
CA MET A 85 -12.47 -8.06 4.41
C MET A 85 -11.56 -7.29 5.38
N MET A 86 -11.67 -5.96 5.43
CA MET A 86 -10.83 -5.13 6.31
C MET A 86 -11.50 -4.86 7.67
N PRO A 87 -10.73 -4.82 8.77
CA PRO A 87 -11.22 -4.31 10.04
C PRO A 87 -11.65 -2.84 9.92
N LYS A 88 -12.92 -2.55 10.23
CA LYS A 88 -13.50 -1.20 10.11
C LYS A 88 -12.72 -0.11 10.87
N PRO A 89 -12.23 -0.35 12.10
CA PRO A 89 -11.45 0.66 12.82
C PRO A 89 -10.18 1.04 12.06
N LEU A 90 -9.40 0.05 11.62
CA LEU A 90 -8.17 0.26 10.87
C LEU A 90 -8.43 0.98 9.54
N LEU A 91 -9.50 0.61 8.83
CA LEU A 91 -9.88 1.26 7.59
C LEU A 91 -10.16 2.75 7.76
N ARG A 92 -10.79 3.14 8.89
CA ARG A 92 -11.04 4.54 9.22
C ARG A 92 -9.73 5.31 9.41
N GLU A 93 -8.78 4.72 10.11
CA GLU A 93 -7.45 5.33 10.33
C GLU A 93 -6.66 5.45 9.01
N ILE A 94 -6.73 4.44 8.14
CA ILE A 94 -6.13 4.47 6.79
C ILE A 94 -6.73 5.59 5.95
N LYS A 95 -8.05 5.75 5.96
CA LYS A 95 -8.74 6.82 5.23
C LYS A 95 -8.40 8.20 5.79
N ALA A 96 -8.27 8.33 7.11
CA ALA A 96 -7.83 9.57 7.75
C ALA A 96 -6.38 9.91 7.35
N ALA A 97 -5.47 8.94 7.41
CA ALA A 97 -4.08 9.10 7.00
C ALA A 97 -3.93 9.49 5.52
N ALA A 98 -4.74 8.89 4.64
CA ALA A 98 -4.74 9.21 3.21
C ALA A 98 -5.07 10.68 2.92
N LYS A 99 -6.03 11.27 3.66
CA LYS A 99 -6.39 12.70 3.52
C LYS A 99 -5.23 13.62 3.90
N VAL A 100 -4.51 13.31 4.98
CA VAL A 100 -3.36 14.10 5.46
C VAL A 100 -2.20 14.07 4.46
N THR A 101 -1.94 12.92 3.84
CA THR A 101 -0.89 12.79 2.83
C THR A 101 -1.20 13.63 1.59
N MET A 102 -2.47 13.65 1.16
CA MET A 102 -2.91 14.46 0.02
C MET A 102 -2.73 15.97 0.28
N SER A 103 -3.08 16.46 1.47
CA SER A 103 -2.93 17.88 1.81
C SER A 103 -1.47 18.34 1.97
N ARG A 104 -0.52 17.41 2.16
CA ARG A 104 0.91 17.73 2.30
C ARG A 104 1.65 17.77 0.96
N GLY A 105 1.13 17.09 -0.07
CA GLY A 105 1.71 16.97 -1.41
C GLY A 105 1.43 18.15 -2.36
N GLU A 106 0.52 19.06 -2.04
CA GLU A 106 0.16 20.23 -2.86
C GLU A 106 1.17 21.39 -2.81
N ARG A 107 2.31 21.24 -2.13
CA ARG A 107 3.45 22.17 -2.32
C ARG A 107 4.24 21.76 -3.56
N SER A 108 3.82 22.30 -4.70
CA SER A 108 4.45 22.14 -6.01
C SER A 108 5.97 22.42 -5.97
N PRO A 109 6.83 21.59 -6.60
CA PRO A 109 8.25 21.89 -6.75
C PRO A 109 8.42 22.92 -7.89
N LYS A 110 8.17 24.20 -7.62
CA LYS A 110 8.47 25.30 -8.57
C LYS A 110 9.59 26.24 -8.11
N ASP A 111 10.14 26.05 -6.91
CA ASP A 111 11.20 26.92 -6.38
C ASP A 111 12.47 26.12 -6.06
N ARG A 112 13.21 25.74 -7.11
CA ARG A 112 14.67 25.59 -7.01
C ARG A 112 15.27 26.23 -8.25
N LYS A 113 15.51 27.54 -8.08
CA LYS A 113 16.29 28.40 -8.97
C LYS A 113 17.78 28.07 -8.83
#